data_AF-W9VNT7-F1
#
_entry.id   AF-W9VNT7-F1
#
_cell.length_a   1.000
_cell.length_b   1.000
_cell.length_c   1.000
_cell.angle_alpha   90.00
_cell.angle_beta   90.00
_cell.angle_gamma   90.00
#
_symmetry.space_group_name_H-M   'P 1'
#
loop_
_entity.id
_entity.type
_entity.pdbx_description
1 polymer ?
#
loop_
_entity_poly.entity_id
_entity_poly.type
_entity_poly.pdbx_seq_one_letter_code
_entity_poly.pdbx_strand_id
1 'polypeptide(L)'
;MIPIIRVQDLEAYPSFASTWAYITSSLLEADGSGKAANETRARARGRGRSWEGIGRGRGRGWYGSGPAPAPGEGGGARQGEQDRRRGDGQHEETREGESDGSGSESGDGGEEGRRATDAQEEDRDGESDDTRGPHSHAVRDGEENWSLPSSSAGLEELLLAVRARRMRDGILREILSEVAYLDEDEGVEEGSRSEKSSRIPVPAPVGTRLEYDQDNTNTDAGDESVKAASSATHGQGKGGLSVRLPTRLRDLALIISAYLDAAAGLDGRSESGEDEDLLSEDIDLFRASISNIAEVVSLRAIASESSLSALSQLASERDVDSHLGLSSLFSSLRVQVEKLNALRTNALPSSLARLASTLHSLLTLQRTLLHLQLRYLETSKHGVLSRYNGARVAFLSTVAQTMALKTQVLVLEAWMKLDMSPETEEKRALARARSQQMEKEEREINERIKTLEGVVGEYEALDPGGRGAAGGEIMAKLGRRYGEIEAEMETVKRDIDMLERKPRT
;
A
#
# COMPACT_ATOMS: atom_id res chain seq x y z
N MET A 1 12.34 14.82 -32.81
CA MET A 1 12.36 16.08 -33.59
C MET A 1 11.20 16.02 -34.56
N ILE A 2 10.21 16.90 -34.42
CA ILE A 2 9.05 16.98 -35.32
C ILE A 2 9.51 17.76 -36.57
N PRO A 3 9.31 17.24 -37.80
CA PRO A 3 9.72 17.92 -39.01
C PRO A 3 8.95 19.23 -39.20
N ILE A 4 9.66 20.30 -39.57
CA ILE A 4 9.09 21.62 -39.80
C ILE A 4 8.36 21.59 -41.15
N ILE A 5 7.03 21.55 -41.10
CA ILE A 5 6.17 21.63 -42.29
C ILE A 5 6.27 23.04 -42.88
N ARG A 6 6.42 23.14 -44.19
CA ARG A 6 6.52 24.44 -44.88
C ARG A 6 5.13 25.04 -45.03
N VAL A 7 5.01 26.35 -44.88
CA VAL A 7 3.71 27.09 -44.89
C VAL A 7 2.93 26.85 -46.19
N GLN A 8 3.62 26.61 -47.30
CA GLN A 8 3.00 26.33 -48.61
C GLN A 8 2.21 25.01 -48.63
N ASP A 9 2.61 24.02 -47.83
CA ASP A 9 1.92 22.72 -47.75
C ASP A 9 0.65 22.81 -46.87
N LEU A 10 0.59 23.80 -45.96
CA LEU A 10 -0.58 24.08 -45.14
C LEU A 10 -1.68 24.80 -45.94
N GLU A 11 -1.32 25.62 -46.92
CA GLU A 11 -2.29 26.31 -47.78
C GLU A 11 -2.97 25.37 -48.79
N ALA A 12 -2.31 24.29 -49.19
CA ALA A 12 -2.86 23.30 -50.12
C ALA A 12 -4.02 22.47 -49.52
N TYR A 13 -4.14 22.41 -48.19
CA TYR A 13 -5.13 21.61 -47.48
C TYR A 13 -5.84 22.41 -46.38
N PRO A 14 -6.88 23.20 -46.73
CA PRO A 14 -7.53 24.13 -45.79
C PRO A 14 -8.23 23.43 -44.61
N SER A 15 -8.67 22.19 -44.79
CA SER A 15 -9.24 21.37 -43.70
C SER A 15 -8.21 20.92 -42.67
N PHE A 16 -6.96 20.66 -43.12
CA PHE A 16 -5.85 20.36 -42.22
C PHE A 16 -5.36 21.62 -41.50
N ALA A 17 -5.32 22.75 -42.20
CA ALA A 17 -4.97 24.03 -41.58
C ALA A 17 -5.99 24.46 -40.50
N SER A 18 -7.29 24.25 -40.71
CA SER A 18 -8.32 24.58 -39.71
C SER A 18 -8.26 23.67 -38.49
N THR A 19 -8.01 22.37 -38.68
CA THR A 19 -7.84 21.42 -37.57
C THR A 19 -6.52 21.66 -36.84
N TRP A 20 -5.43 21.93 -37.55
CA TRP A 20 -4.15 22.25 -36.92
C TRP A 20 -4.20 23.57 -36.14
N ALA A 21 -4.88 24.59 -36.66
CA ALA A 21 -5.13 25.84 -35.94
C ALA A 21 -5.98 25.61 -34.70
N TYR A 22 -7.06 24.83 -34.80
CA TYR A 22 -7.91 24.47 -33.66
C TYR A 22 -7.12 23.68 -32.60
N ILE A 23 -6.35 22.68 -33.01
CA ILE A 23 -5.51 21.88 -32.11
C ILE A 23 -4.49 22.77 -31.43
N THR A 24 -3.76 23.61 -32.17
CA THR A 24 -2.72 24.44 -31.59
C THR A 24 -3.25 25.59 -30.75
N SER A 25 -4.43 26.16 -31.03
CA SER A 25 -5.01 27.19 -30.16
C SER A 25 -5.73 26.58 -28.97
N SER A 26 -6.58 25.57 -29.18
CA SER A 26 -7.40 24.95 -28.13
C SER A 26 -6.58 24.10 -27.16
N LEU A 27 -5.67 23.24 -27.64
CA LEU A 27 -4.88 22.40 -26.74
C LEU A 27 -3.78 23.18 -26.02
N LEU A 28 -3.15 24.20 -26.63
CA LEU A 28 -2.13 24.97 -25.90
C LEU A 28 -2.75 25.96 -24.90
N GLU A 29 -3.96 26.49 -25.16
CA GLU A 29 -4.70 27.26 -24.15
C GLU A 29 -5.21 26.36 -23.01
N ALA A 30 -5.64 25.13 -23.31
CA ALA A 30 -6.05 24.16 -22.30
C ALA A 30 -4.87 23.64 -21.46
N ASP A 31 -3.71 23.37 -22.08
CA ASP A 31 -2.51 22.86 -21.40
C ASP A 31 -1.80 23.96 -20.57
N GLY A 32 -2.01 25.23 -20.94
CA GLY A 32 -1.61 26.40 -20.13
C GLY A 32 -2.24 26.41 -18.73
N SER A 33 -3.45 25.84 -18.57
CA SER A 33 -4.15 25.69 -17.29
C SER A 33 -3.47 24.67 -16.35
N GLY A 34 -2.84 23.64 -16.93
CA GLY A 34 -2.10 22.61 -16.18
C GLY A 34 -0.87 23.15 -15.46
N LYS A 35 -0.25 24.21 -15.97
CA LYS A 35 0.97 24.79 -15.39
C LYS A 35 0.72 25.43 -14.02
N ALA A 36 -0.42 26.11 -13.84
CA ALA A 36 -0.81 26.71 -12.57
C ALA A 36 -1.21 25.66 -11.52
N ALA A 37 -1.91 24.60 -11.95
CA ALA A 37 -2.28 23.46 -11.10
C ALA A 37 -1.07 22.62 -10.68
N ASN A 38 -0.08 22.46 -11.56
CA ASN A 38 1.14 21.72 -11.25
C ASN A 38 2.10 22.55 -10.36
N GLU A 39 2.14 23.88 -10.54
CA GLU A 39 2.91 24.79 -9.68
C GLU A 39 2.35 24.88 -8.25
N THR A 40 1.03 24.88 -8.08
CA THR A 40 0.39 24.79 -6.75
C THR A 40 0.65 23.44 -6.08
N ARG A 41 0.60 22.33 -6.84
CA ARG A 41 0.93 20.99 -6.33
C ARG A 41 2.41 20.86 -5.95
N ALA A 42 3.32 21.53 -6.67
CA ALA A 42 4.75 21.60 -6.34
C ALA A 42 5.01 22.42 -5.06
N ARG A 43 4.30 23.56 -4.87
CA ARG A 43 4.39 24.35 -3.63
C ARG A 43 3.87 23.61 -2.40
N ALA A 44 2.82 22.80 -2.54
CA ALA A 44 2.30 21.98 -1.44
C ALA A 44 3.30 20.91 -0.99
N ARG A 45 4.02 20.28 -1.93
CA ARG A 45 5.05 19.27 -1.61
C ARG A 45 6.33 19.87 -1.03
N GLY A 46 6.65 21.12 -1.37
CA GLY A 46 7.83 21.83 -0.85
C GLY A 46 7.75 22.22 0.63
N ARG A 47 6.56 22.36 1.22
CA ARG A 47 6.39 22.79 2.62
C ARG A 47 6.38 21.66 3.65
N GLY A 48 6.14 20.41 3.22
CA GLY A 48 6.02 19.25 4.13
C GLY A 48 7.34 18.57 4.51
N ARG A 49 8.49 19.07 4.04
CA ARG A 49 9.82 18.52 4.37
C ARG A 49 10.78 19.62 4.84
N SER A 50 10.34 20.46 5.77
CA SER A 50 11.28 21.29 6.53
C SER A 50 11.90 20.43 7.63
N TRP A 51 13.21 20.28 7.53
CA TRP A 51 14.09 19.64 8.48
C TRP A 51 13.83 20.07 9.93
N GLU A 52 13.41 19.14 10.77
CA GLU A 52 13.77 19.13 12.20
C GLU A 52 14.82 18.05 12.42
N GLY A 53 16.01 18.35 11.89
CA GLY A 53 17.26 17.70 12.23
C GLY A 53 18.09 18.64 13.09
N ILE A 54 18.25 18.27 14.37
CA ILE A 54 19.54 18.12 15.04
C ILE A 54 20.60 19.20 14.73
N GLY A 55 20.84 20.06 15.73
CA GLY A 55 22.21 20.35 16.18
C GLY A 55 22.85 21.68 15.77
N ARG A 56 22.84 22.66 16.69
CA ARG A 56 23.98 23.52 17.07
C ARG A 56 23.74 23.93 18.54
N GLY A 57 24.62 23.75 19.53
CA GLY A 57 26.07 23.85 19.47
C GLY A 57 26.54 25.28 19.76
N ARG A 58 26.27 25.81 20.97
CA ARG A 58 26.99 26.91 21.65
C ARG A 58 26.79 26.68 23.16
N GLY A 59 27.77 26.57 24.04
CA GLY A 59 29.13 27.07 24.02
C GLY A 59 29.21 28.42 24.74
N ARG A 60 29.69 28.36 26.00
CA ARG A 60 30.15 29.45 26.92
C ARG A 60 29.16 29.92 27.99
N GLY A 61 29.61 29.80 29.25
CA GLY A 61 29.00 30.40 30.42
C GLY A 61 29.63 29.90 31.73
N TRP A 62 30.93 30.15 31.90
CA TRP A 62 31.64 30.01 33.18
C TRP A 62 31.41 31.29 34.02
N TYR A 63 31.55 31.15 35.35
CA TYR A 63 31.42 32.12 36.46
C TYR A 63 30.04 32.21 37.14
N GLY A 64 30.00 31.87 38.44
CA GLY A 64 28.88 32.24 39.31
C GLY A 64 28.68 31.41 40.60
N SER A 65 29.65 31.41 41.50
CA SER A 65 29.51 31.46 42.98
C SER A 65 28.39 30.70 43.73
N GLY A 66 28.77 29.57 44.37
CA GLY A 66 28.45 29.15 45.75
C GLY A 66 27.05 28.57 46.09
N PRO A 67 26.81 28.06 47.33
CA PRO A 67 27.72 27.54 48.35
C PRO A 67 27.48 26.04 48.69
N ALA A 68 28.41 25.46 49.45
CA ALA A 68 28.45 24.07 49.90
C ALA A 68 27.30 23.66 50.85
N PRO A 69 26.94 22.37 50.89
CA PRO A 69 26.42 21.73 52.10
C PRO A 69 27.45 20.78 52.74
N ALA A 70 27.39 20.77 54.07
CA ALA A 70 28.24 20.09 55.03
C ALA A 70 28.19 18.54 54.96
N PRO A 71 29.12 17.83 55.63
CA PRO A 71 29.32 16.40 55.47
C PRO A 71 28.36 15.60 56.37
N GLY A 72 27.67 14.63 55.78
CA GLY A 72 26.90 13.60 56.48
C GLY A 72 27.70 12.31 56.59
N GLU A 73 27.98 11.93 57.82
CA GLU A 73 28.57 10.66 58.26
C GLU A 73 27.65 9.45 58.01
N GLY A 74 28.26 8.26 57.95
CA GLY A 74 27.61 6.94 58.02
C GLY A 74 27.69 6.21 56.67
N GLY A 75 28.52 5.19 56.47
CA GLY A 75 28.81 4.06 57.36
C GLY A 75 28.14 2.82 56.78
N GLY A 76 28.90 1.77 56.43
CA GLY A 76 28.31 0.47 56.11
C GLY A 76 29.00 -0.31 55.00
N ALA A 77 30.01 -1.08 55.39
CA ALA A 77 30.62 -2.17 54.63
C ALA A 77 29.60 -3.23 54.17
N ARG A 78 29.85 -3.89 53.03
CA ARG A 78 30.34 -5.30 53.00
C ARG A 78 30.37 -5.88 51.59
N GLN A 79 31.44 -6.66 51.41
CA GLN A 79 31.80 -7.52 50.29
C GLN A 79 30.70 -8.52 49.91
N GLY A 80 30.63 -8.83 48.62
CA GLY A 80 29.80 -9.88 48.05
C GLY A 80 30.38 -10.37 46.73
N GLU A 81 31.63 -10.84 46.78
CA GLU A 81 32.32 -11.57 45.72
C GLU A 81 31.75 -13.01 45.69
N GLN A 82 31.01 -13.38 44.64
CA GLN A 82 30.66 -14.78 44.33
C GLN A 82 30.68 -15.04 42.82
N ASP A 83 31.91 -15.31 42.39
CA ASP A 83 32.33 -16.42 41.55
C ASP A 83 31.30 -17.57 41.35
N ARG A 84 30.73 -17.73 40.15
CA ARG A 84 30.21 -19.02 39.63
C ARG A 84 30.36 -19.14 38.11
N ARG A 85 31.47 -19.79 37.74
CA ARG A 85 31.57 -21.01 36.92
C ARG A 85 30.79 -21.11 35.59
N ARG A 86 31.61 -21.18 34.54
CA ARG A 86 31.50 -22.05 33.35
C ARG A 86 30.67 -23.31 33.56
N GLY A 87 29.81 -23.59 32.59
CA GLY A 87 29.22 -24.89 32.34
C GLY A 87 29.08 -25.09 30.83
N ASP A 88 30.13 -25.63 30.21
CA ASP A 88 30.04 -26.33 28.94
C ASP A 88 29.27 -27.66 29.15
N GLY A 89 28.40 -28.02 28.21
CA GLY A 89 27.64 -29.28 28.27
C GLY A 89 26.93 -29.56 26.95
N GLN A 90 27.61 -30.31 26.09
CA GLN A 90 27.10 -30.98 24.89
C GLN A 90 26.18 -32.16 25.28
N HIS A 91 25.20 -32.51 24.43
CA HIS A 91 24.73 -33.87 24.03
C HIS A 91 23.32 -33.76 23.39
N GLU A 92 23.19 -34.09 22.09
CA GLU A 92 22.62 -35.34 21.51
C GLU A 92 21.08 -35.37 21.55
N GLU A 93 20.41 -35.25 20.41
CA GLU A 93 20.03 -36.31 19.45
C GLU A 93 18.67 -36.97 19.75
N THR A 94 17.82 -36.93 18.72
CA THR A 94 16.75 -37.89 18.39
C THR A 94 15.59 -38.08 19.37
N ARG A 95 14.38 -37.72 18.93
CA ARG A 95 13.31 -38.72 18.81
C ARG A 95 12.19 -38.24 17.89
N GLU A 96 12.03 -38.98 16.81
CA GLU A 96 10.81 -39.09 16.03
C GLU A 96 9.70 -39.65 16.93
N GLY A 97 8.49 -39.12 16.75
CA GLY A 97 7.29 -39.53 17.47
C GLY A 97 6.08 -39.28 16.60
N GLU A 98 5.83 -40.22 15.70
CA GLU A 98 4.53 -40.44 15.07
C GLU A 98 3.48 -40.63 16.18
N SER A 99 2.36 -39.91 16.09
CA SER A 99 1.16 -40.23 16.87
C SER A 99 -0.04 -40.02 15.97
N ASP A 100 -0.43 -41.11 15.33
CA ASP A 100 -1.77 -41.37 14.85
C ASP A 100 -2.70 -41.43 16.07
N GLY A 101 -3.93 -40.92 15.97
CA GLY A 101 -4.89 -41.12 17.06
C GLY A 101 -6.11 -40.24 17.03
N SER A 102 -7.12 -40.70 16.28
CA SER A 102 -8.52 -40.81 16.69
C SER A 102 -9.20 -39.63 17.39
N GLY A 103 -10.26 -39.14 16.73
CA GLY A 103 -11.15 -38.13 17.26
C GLY A 103 -11.96 -38.53 18.49
N SER A 104 -12.64 -37.52 19.01
CA SER A 104 -13.81 -37.67 19.86
C SER A 104 -14.69 -36.43 19.70
N GLU A 105 -15.83 -36.68 19.10
CA GLU A 105 -17.02 -35.86 19.02
C GLU A 105 -17.69 -35.80 20.41
N SER A 106 -17.78 -34.62 21.02
CA SER A 106 -18.69 -34.23 22.11
C SER A 106 -18.64 -32.70 22.13
N GLY A 107 -19.71 -31.93 21.92
CA GLY A 107 -21.00 -32.08 22.56
C GLY A 107 -20.94 -31.34 23.91
N ASP A 108 -21.68 -30.22 23.97
CA ASP A 108 -22.31 -29.63 25.16
C ASP A 108 -21.84 -28.23 25.61
N GLY A 109 -22.82 -27.33 25.63
CA GLY A 109 -23.18 -26.47 26.76
C GLY A 109 -22.19 -25.42 27.27
N GLY A 110 -22.53 -24.14 27.06
CA GLY A 110 -21.87 -23.04 27.77
C GLY A 110 -22.48 -21.68 27.48
N GLU A 111 -23.57 -21.37 28.18
CA GLU A 111 -24.13 -20.04 28.35
C GLU A 111 -23.13 -19.05 29.00
N GLU A 112 -23.56 -17.79 29.05
CA GLU A 112 -23.03 -16.65 29.83
C GLU A 112 -22.05 -15.70 29.12
N GLY A 113 -22.40 -14.42 29.15
CA GLY A 113 -21.50 -13.34 28.77
C GLY A 113 -22.13 -12.10 28.12
N ARG A 114 -23.39 -11.75 28.42
CA ARG A 114 -23.89 -10.39 28.14
C ARG A 114 -23.16 -9.40 29.05
N ARG A 115 -22.13 -8.75 28.52
CA ARG A 115 -21.46 -7.63 29.18
C ARG A 115 -21.99 -6.33 28.60
N ALA A 116 -22.77 -5.64 29.44
CA ALA A 116 -23.10 -4.24 29.28
C ALA A 116 -21.82 -3.41 29.20
N THR A 117 -21.78 -2.47 28.26
CA THR A 117 -20.92 -1.29 28.37
C THR A 117 -21.82 -0.08 28.32
N ASP A 118 -21.72 0.65 29.42
CA ASP A 118 -22.47 1.82 29.80
C ASP A 118 -22.27 3.02 28.88
N ALA A 119 -23.24 3.92 29.03
CA ALA A 119 -23.33 5.26 28.52
C ALA A 119 -22.03 6.07 28.65
N GLN A 120 -21.74 6.82 27.59
CA GLN A 120 -21.04 8.09 27.71
C GLN A 120 -21.62 9.05 26.65
N GLU A 121 -22.71 9.72 27.03
CA GLU A 121 -23.03 11.06 26.52
C GLU A 121 -21.95 12.01 27.04
N GLU A 122 -21.43 12.88 26.17
CA GLU A 122 -21.15 14.29 26.45
C GLU A 122 -20.54 14.95 25.19
N ASP A 123 -21.28 15.92 24.67
CA ASP A 123 -20.84 17.21 24.15
C ASP A 123 -19.78 17.25 23.02
N ARG A 124 -20.27 17.45 21.79
CA ARG A 124 -19.54 18.18 20.76
C ARG A 124 -20.39 19.31 20.21
N ASP A 125 -20.18 20.47 20.81
CA ASP A 125 -20.59 21.76 20.30
C ASP A 125 -20.02 21.98 18.88
N GLY A 126 -20.90 22.51 18.03
CA GLY A 126 -20.59 22.90 16.68
C GLY A 126 -19.77 24.17 16.64
N GLU A 127 -18.75 24.18 15.80
CA GLU A 127 -18.09 25.40 15.34
C GLU A 127 -18.03 25.34 13.82
N SER A 128 -19.00 26.03 13.21
CA SER A 128 -19.07 26.28 11.78
C SER A 128 -18.05 27.36 11.42
N ASP A 129 -16.95 26.96 10.79
CA ASP A 129 -15.94 27.88 10.25
C ASP A 129 -16.33 28.33 8.83
N ASP A 130 -16.95 29.50 8.77
CA ASP A 130 -17.26 30.27 7.56
C ASP A 130 -15.96 30.77 6.89
N THR A 131 -15.34 29.93 6.07
CA THR A 131 -14.30 30.38 5.13
C THR A 131 -14.92 30.80 3.80
N ARG A 132 -15.26 32.08 3.71
CA ARG A 132 -15.54 32.81 2.46
C ARG A 132 -14.37 32.72 1.50
N GLY A 133 -14.50 31.89 0.47
CA GLY A 133 -13.66 31.90 -0.74
C GLY A 133 -14.21 32.88 -1.81
N PRO A 134 -13.35 33.51 -2.61
CA PRO A 134 -13.72 34.63 -3.48
C PRO A 134 -14.41 34.19 -4.78
N HIS A 135 -15.42 34.96 -5.15
CA HIS A 135 -16.16 34.88 -6.41
C HIS A 135 -15.25 34.90 -7.63
N SER A 136 -15.24 33.81 -8.40
CA SER A 136 -14.79 33.80 -9.80
C SER A 136 -16.01 33.93 -10.72
N HIS A 137 -16.04 35.02 -11.47
CA HIS A 137 -16.95 35.28 -12.58
C HIS A 137 -16.84 34.17 -13.63
N ALA A 138 -17.87 33.33 -13.74
CA ALA A 138 -18.07 32.47 -14.91
C ALA A 138 -18.92 33.23 -15.94
N VAL A 139 -18.39 33.29 -17.15
CA VAL A 139 -19.00 33.85 -18.35
C VAL A 139 -20.20 32.98 -18.73
N ARG A 140 -21.34 33.65 -18.94
CA ARG A 140 -22.65 33.08 -19.23
C ARG A 140 -22.81 33.04 -20.76
N ASP A 141 -22.60 31.87 -21.35
CA ASP A 141 -22.91 31.64 -22.76
C ASP A 141 -24.22 30.84 -22.92
N GLY A 142 -25.21 31.51 -23.53
CA GLY A 142 -26.13 30.92 -24.50
C GLY A 142 -27.04 29.77 -24.09
N GLU A 143 -27.91 29.94 -23.09
CA GLU A 143 -29.10 29.08 -22.94
C GLU A 143 -30.13 29.45 -24.01
N GLU A 144 -30.31 28.56 -24.99
CA GLU A 144 -31.41 28.61 -25.96
C GLU A 144 -32.75 28.47 -25.21
N ASN A 145 -33.52 29.55 -25.25
CA ASN A 145 -34.78 29.71 -24.55
C ASN A 145 -35.89 28.85 -25.21
N TRP A 146 -35.98 27.57 -24.82
CA TRP A 146 -37.13 26.72 -25.14
C TRP A 146 -38.37 27.25 -24.43
N SER A 147 -39.11 28.09 -25.14
CA SER A 147 -40.39 28.63 -24.69
C SER A 147 -41.38 27.48 -24.54
N LEU A 148 -41.60 27.03 -23.31
CA LEU A 148 -42.53 25.96 -22.96
C LEU A 148 -43.96 26.31 -23.42
N PRO A 149 -44.61 25.49 -24.28
CA PRO A 149 -46.02 25.68 -24.62
C PRO A 149 -46.90 25.31 -23.42
N SER A 150 -47.69 26.28 -22.94
CA SER A 150 -48.48 26.19 -21.71
C SER A 150 -49.81 25.42 -21.85
N SER A 151 -49.86 24.33 -22.60
CA SER A 151 -51.07 23.50 -22.73
C SER A 151 -50.89 22.18 -21.97
N SER A 152 -51.81 21.86 -21.07
CA SER A 152 -51.80 20.62 -20.28
C SER A 152 -51.94 19.35 -21.12
N ALA A 153 -52.35 19.47 -22.39
CA ALA A 153 -52.27 18.37 -23.37
C ALA A 153 -50.80 17.98 -23.67
N GLY A 154 -49.85 18.88 -23.45
CA GLY A 154 -48.43 18.64 -23.67
C GLY A 154 -47.75 17.75 -22.62
N LEU A 155 -48.25 17.67 -21.38
CA LEU A 155 -47.60 16.83 -20.35
C LEU A 155 -47.82 15.34 -20.62
N GLU A 156 -49.05 14.94 -20.95
CA GLU A 156 -49.34 13.55 -21.30
C GLU A 156 -48.62 13.13 -22.58
N GLU A 157 -48.59 14.02 -23.58
CA GLU A 157 -47.83 13.80 -24.82
C GLU A 157 -46.32 13.69 -24.52
N LEU A 158 -45.77 14.51 -23.63
CA LEU A 158 -44.38 14.41 -23.19
C LEU A 158 -44.11 13.09 -22.44
N LEU A 159 -44.99 12.67 -21.54
CA LEU A 159 -44.83 11.41 -20.82
C LEU A 159 -44.94 10.20 -21.75
N LEU A 160 -45.86 10.24 -22.73
CA LEU A 160 -45.97 9.23 -23.78
C LEU A 160 -44.73 9.22 -24.67
N ALA A 161 -44.22 10.38 -25.07
CA ALA A 161 -42.99 10.50 -25.84
C ALA A 161 -41.76 9.96 -25.07
N VAL A 162 -41.66 10.26 -23.77
CA VAL A 162 -40.60 9.73 -22.90
C VAL A 162 -40.73 8.22 -22.73
N ARG A 163 -41.94 7.69 -22.52
CA ARG A 163 -42.17 6.24 -22.43
C ARG A 163 -41.85 5.55 -23.75
N ALA A 164 -42.29 6.09 -24.87
CA ALA A 164 -42.00 5.56 -26.20
C ALA A 164 -40.50 5.62 -26.51
N ARG A 165 -39.80 6.67 -26.07
CA ARG A 165 -38.35 6.76 -26.16
C ARG A 165 -37.67 5.67 -25.33
N ARG A 166 -38.02 5.52 -24.04
CA ARG A 166 -37.48 4.45 -23.19
C ARG A 166 -37.74 3.05 -23.74
N MET A 167 -38.92 2.82 -24.30
CA MET A 167 -39.28 1.54 -24.93
C MET A 167 -38.45 1.29 -26.18
N ARG A 168 -38.30 2.28 -27.07
CA ARG A 168 -37.44 2.17 -28.26
C ARG A 168 -35.98 1.92 -27.88
N ASP A 169 -35.46 2.65 -26.89
CA ASP A 169 -34.10 2.48 -26.41
C ASP A 169 -33.90 1.07 -25.81
N GLY A 170 -34.89 0.55 -25.09
CA GLY A 170 -34.88 -0.83 -24.58
C GLY A 170 -34.85 -1.88 -25.68
N ILE A 171 -35.73 -1.75 -26.69
CA ILE A 171 -35.78 -2.67 -27.83
C ILE A 171 -34.48 -2.63 -28.62
N LEU A 172 -33.91 -1.44 -28.85
CA LEU A 172 -32.64 -1.31 -29.55
C LEU A 172 -31.48 -1.97 -28.78
N ARG A 173 -31.45 -1.84 -27.46
CA ARG A 173 -30.45 -2.53 -26.61
C ARG A 173 -30.59 -4.04 -26.69
N GLU A 174 -31.83 -4.53 -26.60
CA GLU A 174 -32.12 -5.96 -26.70
C GLU A 174 -31.66 -6.50 -28.06
N ILE A 175 -32.03 -5.83 -29.16
CA ILE A 175 -31.60 -6.23 -30.50
C ILE A 175 -30.07 -6.16 -30.65
N LEU A 176 -29.41 -5.11 -30.14
CA LEU A 176 -27.94 -5.00 -30.19
C LEU A 176 -27.26 -6.14 -29.42
N SER A 177 -27.79 -6.50 -28.25
CA SER A 177 -27.29 -7.63 -27.47
C SER A 177 -27.49 -8.95 -28.21
N GLU A 178 -28.66 -9.17 -28.82
CA GLU A 178 -28.95 -10.37 -29.59
C GLU A 178 -28.03 -10.50 -30.82
N VAL A 179 -27.79 -9.41 -31.54
CA VAL A 179 -26.95 -9.38 -32.74
C VAL A 179 -25.53 -9.87 -32.45
N ALA A 180 -25.02 -9.65 -31.23
CA ALA A 180 -23.72 -10.16 -30.84
C ALA A 180 -23.66 -11.69 -30.70
N TYR A 181 -24.79 -12.34 -30.37
CA TYR A 181 -24.89 -13.78 -30.09
C TYR A 181 -25.44 -14.63 -31.24
N LEU A 182 -25.84 -14.03 -32.37
CA LEU A 182 -26.43 -14.76 -33.51
C LEU A 182 -25.53 -15.84 -34.15
N ASP A 183 -24.26 -15.91 -33.77
CA ASP A 183 -23.25 -16.74 -34.42
C ASP A 183 -22.96 -18.08 -33.75
N GLU A 184 -23.47 -18.34 -32.54
CA GLU A 184 -23.11 -19.55 -31.80
C GLU A 184 -24.00 -20.76 -32.13
N ASP A 185 -25.22 -20.56 -32.63
CA ASP A 185 -26.19 -21.65 -32.75
C ASP A 185 -26.20 -22.36 -34.12
N GLU A 186 -25.80 -21.71 -35.23
CA GLU A 186 -25.83 -22.35 -36.56
C GLU A 186 -24.54 -23.12 -36.92
N GLY A 187 -23.51 -23.05 -36.08
CA GLY A 187 -22.20 -23.69 -36.31
C GLY A 187 -22.09 -25.13 -35.79
N VAL A 188 -23.09 -25.63 -35.06
CA VAL A 188 -23.17 -27.07 -34.78
C VAL A 188 -23.66 -27.71 -36.07
N GLU A 189 -22.72 -27.97 -36.98
CA GLU A 189 -22.91 -28.98 -38.00
C GLU A 189 -23.56 -30.17 -37.28
N GLU A 190 -24.77 -30.53 -37.72
CA GLU A 190 -25.31 -31.86 -37.53
C GLU A 190 -24.30 -32.80 -38.18
N GLY A 191 -23.20 -33.05 -37.47
CA GLY A 191 -22.18 -34.00 -37.78
C GLY A 191 -22.86 -35.33 -37.66
N SER A 192 -23.53 -35.72 -38.76
CA SER A 192 -23.74 -37.06 -39.26
C SER A 192 -23.40 -38.11 -38.21
N ARG A 193 -24.25 -38.17 -37.17
CA ARG A 193 -24.28 -39.31 -36.27
C ARG A 193 -24.98 -40.39 -37.06
N SER A 194 -24.22 -40.97 -37.98
CA SER A 194 -24.46 -42.28 -38.54
C SER A 194 -24.65 -43.20 -37.34
N GLU A 195 -25.89 -43.60 -37.10
CA GLU A 195 -26.30 -44.62 -36.16
C GLU A 195 -25.67 -45.96 -36.58
N LYS A 196 -24.37 -46.14 -36.34
CA LYS A 196 -23.77 -47.46 -36.33
C LYS A 196 -24.17 -48.16 -35.05
N SER A 197 -25.35 -48.77 -35.14
CA SER A 197 -25.74 -50.05 -34.54
C SER A 197 -24.66 -50.65 -33.64
N SER A 198 -24.85 -50.51 -32.33
CA SER A 198 -24.11 -51.25 -31.30
C SER A 198 -24.55 -52.71 -31.31
N ARG A 199 -23.96 -53.51 -32.21
CA ARG A 199 -23.89 -54.96 -32.01
C ARG A 199 -22.73 -55.28 -31.07
N ILE A 200 -23.10 -55.85 -29.94
CA ILE A 200 -22.25 -56.48 -28.93
C ILE A 200 -21.32 -57.50 -29.59
N PRO A 201 -19.98 -57.40 -29.45
CA PRO A 201 -19.09 -58.50 -29.78
C PRO A 201 -18.90 -59.41 -28.56
N VAL A 202 -19.25 -60.68 -28.74
CA VAL A 202 -18.92 -61.80 -27.85
C VAL A 202 -17.40 -62.03 -27.85
N PRO A 203 -16.76 -62.38 -26.72
CA PRO A 203 -15.32 -62.62 -26.67
C PRO A 203 -14.97 -64.09 -26.93
N ALA A 204 -13.94 -64.33 -27.75
CA ALA A 204 -12.89 -65.38 -27.63
C ALA A 204 -12.20 -65.64 -29.00
N PRO A 205 -11.04 -66.31 -29.06
CA PRO A 205 -9.79 -66.02 -28.35
C PRO A 205 -8.57 -65.94 -29.31
N VAL A 206 -7.49 -65.34 -28.80
CA VAL A 206 -6.04 -65.60 -29.04
C VAL A 206 -5.61 -66.10 -30.43
N GLY A 207 -4.84 -65.26 -31.15
CA GLY A 207 -4.05 -65.65 -32.31
C GLY A 207 -2.98 -64.61 -32.65
N THR A 208 -1.73 -65.04 -32.58
CA THR A 208 -0.44 -64.35 -32.74
C THR A 208 -0.20 -63.52 -34.01
N ARG A 209 0.52 -62.39 -33.84
CA ARG A 209 1.76 -62.00 -34.57
C ARG A 209 1.68 -61.73 -36.10
N LEU A 210 1.97 -60.50 -36.50
CA LEU A 210 3.16 -60.12 -37.31
C LEU A 210 3.11 -58.63 -37.69
N GLU A 211 4.24 -57.97 -37.43
CA GLU A 211 4.66 -56.69 -38.00
C GLU A 211 4.60 -56.73 -39.53
N TYR A 212 4.17 -55.63 -40.15
CA TYR A 212 4.80 -55.13 -41.36
C TYR A 212 4.69 -53.61 -41.43
N ASP A 213 5.85 -53.03 -41.70
CA ASP A 213 6.11 -51.65 -42.08
C ASP A 213 5.23 -51.17 -43.24
N GLN A 214 4.85 -49.90 -43.19
CA GLN A 214 4.67 -49.15 -44.42
C GLN A 214 4.99 -47.67 -44.24
N ASP A 215 6.23 -47.36 -44.62
CA ASP A 215 6.68 -46.04 -45.03
C ASP A 215 5.74 -45.46 -46.09
N ASN A 216 5.38 -44.19 -45.96
CA ASN A 216 4.93 -43.37 -47.08
C ASN A 216 5.32 -41.92 -46.83
N THR A 217 6.58 -41.62 -47.16
CA THR A 217 7.03 -40.28 -47.56
C THR A 217 6.61 -40.04 -49.01
N ASN A 218 5.89 -38.95 -49.29
CA ASN A 218 6.01 -38.26 -50.57
C ASN A 218 5.74 -36.76 -50.39
N THR A 219 6.82 -36.03 -50.59
CA THR A 219 6.93 -34.67 -51.09
C THR A 219 6.08 -34.44 -52.34
N ASP A 220 5.47 -33.26 -52.48
CA ASP A 220 5.60 -32.51 -53.74
C ASP A 220 5.28 -31.03 -53.54
N ALA A 221 6.11 -30.19 -54.15
CA ALA A 221 6.04 -28.75 -54.19
C ALA A 221 5.45 -28.32 -55.53
N GLY A 222 4.37 -27.55 -55.51
CA GLY A 222 3.71 -27.02 -56.71
C GLY A 222 3.45 -25.53 -56.57
N ASP A 223 4.36 -24.76 -57.15
CA ASP A 223 4.29 -23.34 -57.49
C ASP A 223 3.29 -23.14 -58.64
N GLU A 224 2.26 -22.31 -58.47
CA GLU A 224 1.55 -21.66 -59.59
C GLU A 224 0.96 -20.30 -59.20
N SER A 225 1.72 -19.26 -59.56
CA SER A 225 1.29 -18.07 -60.31
C SER A 225 -0.19 -17.68 -60.40
N VAL A 226 -0.49 -16.53 -59.77
CA VAL A 226 -1.24 -15.35 -60.28
C VAL A 226 -1.99 -15.53 -61.62
N LYS A 227 -3.34 -15.49 -61.55
CA LYS A 227 -4.17 -14.93 -62.62
C LYS A 227 -5.39 -14.21 -62.05
N ALA A 228 -5.45 -12.93 -62.33
CA ALA A 228 -6.58 -12.05 -62.07
C ALA A 228 -7.69 -12.22 -63.12
N ALA A 229 -8.85 -11.64 -62.76
CA ALA A 229 -9.96 -11.16 -63.59
C ALA A 229 -11.17 -12.09 -63.79
N SER A 230 -12.20 -11.76 -62.99
CA SER A 230 -13.57 -11.44 -63.43
C SER A 230 -14.33 -12.43 -64.33
N SER A 231 -15.32 -13.08 -63.73
CA SER A 231 -16.56 -13.43 -64.40
C SER A 231 -17.70 -13.38 -63.38
N ALA A 232 -18.42 -12.26 -63.38
CA ALA A 232 -19.69 -12.11 -62.71
C ALA A 232 -20.73 -12.98 -63.43
N THR A 233 -21.15 -14.08 -62.80
CA THR A 233 -22.38 -14.77 -63.14
C THR A 233 -23.37 -14.57 -62.01
N HIS A 234 -24.30 -13.67 -62.29
CA HIS A 234 -25.49 -13.34 -61.52
C HIS A 234 -26.37 -14.58 -61.37
N GLY A 235 -26.13 -15.35 -60.30
CA GLY A 235 -27.00 -16.45 -59.88
C GLY A 235 -27.99 -15.94 -58.85
N GLN A 236 -29.29 -15.97 -59.18
CA GLN A 236 -30.38 -15.93 -58.21
C GLN A 236 -30.31 -17.20 -57.35
N GLY A 237 -29.36 -17.24 -56.42
CA GLY A 237 -29.27 -18.27 -55.42
C GLY A 237 -30.25 -17.95 -54.30
N LYS A 238 -31.02 -18.95 -53.90
CA LYS A 238 -31.61 -19.13 -52.56
C LYS A 238 -30.54 -19.14 -51.44
N GLY A 239 -29.54 -18.26 -51.52
CA GLY A 239 -28.57 -18.00 -50.47
C GLY A 239 -29.10 -16.83 -49.67
N GLY A 240 -29.73 -17.10 -48.54
CA GLY A 240 -29.87 -16.07 -47.51
C GLY A 240 -28.47 -15.58 -47.22
N LEU A 241 -28.16 -14.35 -47.65
CA LEU A 241 -26.94 -13.66 -47.25
C LEU A 241 -27.06 -13.48 -45.74
N SER A 242 -26.51 -14.43 -44.98
CA SER A 242 -26.27 -14.23 -43.56
C SER A 242 -25.22 -13.13 -43.48
N VAL A 243 -25.71 -11.88 -43.39
CA VAL A 243 -24.87 -10.71 -43.14
C VAL A 243 -24.30 -10.89 -41.74
N ARG A 244 -23.14 -11.53 -41.69
CA ARG A 244 -22.46 -11.90 -40.45
C ARG A 244 -21.52 -10.79 -40.04
N LEU A 245 -21.64 -10.30 -38.81
CA LEU A 245 -20.68 -9.32 -38.32
C LEU A 245 -19.31 -9.98 -38.09
N PRO A 246 -18.22 -9.32 -38.54
CA PRO A 246 -16.88 -9.65 -38.07
C PRO A 246 -16.81 -9.71 -36.54
N THR A 247 -16.10 -10.69 -35.98
CA THR A 247 -15.98 -10.90 -34.51
C THR A 247 -15.62 -9.62 -33.75
N ARG A 248 -14.69 -8.82 -34.29
CA ARG A 248 -14.28 -7.54 -33.68
C ARG A 248 -15.44 -6.54 -33.55
N LEU A 249 -16.36 -6.49 -34.52
CA LEU A 249 -17.53 -5.61 -34.46
C LEU A 249 -18.61 -6.14 -33.51
N ARG A 250 -18.65 -7.46 -33.27
CA ARG A 250 -19.55 -8.06 -32.27
C ARG A 250 -19.11 -7.69 -30.86
N ASP A 251 -17.82 -7.85 -30.57
CA ASP A 251 -17.26 -7.45 -29.27
C ASP A 251 -17.47 -5.95 -29.03
N LEU A 252 -17.29 -5.13 -30.07
CA LEU A 252 -17.54 -3.69 -30.02
C LEU A 252 -19.01 -3.35 -29.72
N ALA A 253 -19.94 -4.04 -30.37
CA ALA A 253 -21.38 -3.86 -30.12
C ALA A 253 -21.75 -4.26 -28.69
N LEU A 254 -21.15 -5.32 -28.13
CA LEU A 254 -21.35 -5.74 -26.74
C LEU A 254 -20.83 -4.71 -25.74
N ILE A 255 -19.61 -4.22 -25.95
CA ILE A 255 -18.98 -3.20 -25.09
C ILE A 255 -19.84 -1.94 -25.07
N ILE A 256 -20.33 -1.51 -26.23
CA ILE A 256 -21.17 -0.31 -26.34
C ILE A 256 -22.56 -0.54 -25.75
N SER A 257 -23.18 -1.71 -25.93
CA SER A 257 -24.45 -2.02 -25.25
C SER A 257 -24.30 -2.00 -23.73
N ALA A 258 -23.22 -2.58 -23.19
CA ALA A 258 -22.95 -2.58 -21.77
C ALA A 258 -22.69 -1.16 -21.23
N TYR A 259 -21.99 -0.33 -22.01
CA TYR A 259 -21.79 1.08 -21.67
C TYR A 259 -23.11 1.86 -21.68
N LEU A 260 -23.97 1.66 -22.68
CA LEU A 260 -25.30 2.30 -22.73
C LEU A 260 -26.19 1.86 -21.56
N ASP A 261 -26.05 0.62 -21.08
CA ASP A 261 -26.72 0.10 -19.88
C ASP A 261 -26.21 0.74 -18.61
N ALA A 262 -24.89 0.85 -18.44
CA ALA A 262 -24.29 1.58 -17.34
C ALA A 262 -24.69 3.06 -17.32
N ALA A 263 -24.73 3.70 -18.49
CA ALA A 263 -25.11 5.09 -18.66
C ALA A 263 -26.60 5.36 -18.37
N ALA A 264 -27.49 4.40 -18.66
CA ALA A 264 -28.92 4.57 -18.40
C ALA A 264 -29.33 4.32 -16.94
N GLY A 265 -28.52 3.59 -16.16
CA GLY A 265 -28.77 3.35 -14.74
C GLY A 265 -28.36 4.52 -13.83
N LEU A 266 -27.50 5.41 -14.33
CA LEU A 266 -26.97 6.55 -13.58
C LEU A 266 -27.73 7.82 -13.97
N ASP A 267 -28.86 8.08 -13.32
CA ASP A 267 -29.72 9.27 -13.50
C ASP A 267 -29.04 10.60 -13.07
N GLY A 268 -27.84 10.91 -13.60
CA GLY A 268 -27.27 12.26 -13.60
C GLY A 268 -26.09 12.55 -12.66
N ARG A 269 -25.23 11.57 -12.35
CA ARG A 269 -24.02 11.82 -11.53
C ARG A 269 -22.72 11.21 -12.05
N SER A 270 -22.55 11.18 -13.37
CA SER A 270 -21.30 10.74 -13.99
C SER A 270 -20.41 11.95 -14.31
N GLU A 271 -19.77 12.53 -13.28
CA GLU A 271 -18.75 13.59 -13.45
C GLU A 271 -17.34 13.04 -13.72
N SER A 272 -17.18 11.73 -13.92
CA SER A 272 -15.88 11.14 -14.22
C SER A 272 -15.67 11.07 -15.74
N GLY A 273 -15.21 12.17 -16.34
CA GLY A 273 -14.80 12.20 -17.76
C GLY A 273 -13.66 11.22 -18.09
N GLU A 274 -13.06 10.58 -17.09
CA GLU A 274 -12.03 9.56 -17.25
C GLU A 274 -12.54 8.29 -17.97
N ASP A 275 -13.83 7.95 -17.82
CA ASP A 275 -14.41 6.75 -18.46
C ASP A 275 -14.70 6.97 -19.95
N GLU A 276 -14.93 8.22 -20.38
CA GLU A 276 -15.16 8.57 -21.78
C GLU A 276 -13.85 8.54 -22.57
N ASP A 277 -12.75 8.98 -21.97
CA ASP A 277 -11.41 8.92 -22.56
C ASP A 277 -10.99 7.46 -22.87
N LEU A 278 -11.32 6.52 -21.96
CA LEU A 278 -11.01 5.10 -22.11
C LEU A 278 -11.77 4.43 -23.27
N LEU A 279 -12.97 4.91 -23.59
CA LEU A 279 -13.84 4.35 -24.63
C LEU A 279 -13.81 5.12 -25.95
N SER A 280 -13.08 6.24 -26.02
CA SER A 280 -13.01 7.11 -27.20
C SER A 280 -12.63 6.36 -28.48
N GLU A 281 -11.63 5.47 -28.42
CA GLU A 281 -11.21 4.63 -29.55
C GLU A 281 -12.31 3.68 -30.01
N ASP A 282 -12.99 3.01 -29.07
CA ASP A 282 -14.08 2.08 -29.37
C ASP A 282 -15.31 2.82 -29.94
N ILE A 283 -15.62 4.02 -29.43
CA ILE A 283 -16.68 4.87 -29.95
C ILE A 283 -16.39 5.30 -31.39
N ASP A 284 -15.14 5.68 -31.69
CA ASP A 284 -14.74 6.08 -33.05
C ASP A 284 -14.77 4.90 -34.03
N LEU A 285 -14.31 3.72 -33.59
CA LEU A 285 -14.43 2.48 -34.37
C LEU A 285 -15.89 2.11 -34.63
N PHE A 286 -16.78 2.31 -33.66
CA PHE A 286 -18.21 2.05 -33.82
C PHE A 286 -18.85 3.03 -34.78
N ARG A 287 -18.51 4.32 -34.68
CA ARG A 287 -18.94 5.36 -35.62
C ARG A 287 -18.50 5.04 -37.05
N ALA A 288 -17.27 4.57 -37.23
CA ALA A 288 -16.74 4.15 -38.52
C ALA A 288 -17.44 2.91 -39.10
N SER A 289 -17.99 2.04 -38.24
CA SER A 289 -18.65 0.78 -38.63
C SER A 289 -20.17 0.79 -38.52
N ILE A 290 -20.77 1.96 -38.26
CA ILE A 290 -22.20 2.10 -37.95
C ILE A 290 -23.11 1.59 -39.06
N SER A 291 -22.72 1.72 -40.33
CA SER A 291 -23.52 1.25 -41.47
C SER A 291 -23.69 -0.27 -41.47
N ASN A 292 -22.63 -1.01 -41.16
CA ASN A 292 -22.67 -2.48 -41.12
C ASN A 292 -23.49 -2.98 -39.92
N ILE A 293 -23.35 -2.31 -38.78
CA ILE A 293 -24.11 -2.63 -37.57
C ILE A 293 -25.59 -2.32 -37.80
N ALA A 294 -25.90 -1.17 -38.40
CA ALA A 294 -27.27 -0.76 -38.72
C ALA A 294 -27.95 -1.74 -39.69
N GLU A 295 -27.23 -2.24 -40.71
CA GLU A 295 -27.75 -3.24 -41.62
C GLU A 295 -28.18 -4.51 -40.87
N VAL A 296 -27.32 -5.06 -40.02
CA VAL A 296 -27.66 -6.30 -39.29
C VAL A 296 -28.73 -6.09 -38.23
N VAL A 297 -28.69 -4.96 -37.51
CA VAL A 297 -29.74 -4.58 -36.57
C VAL A 297 -31.07 -4.43 -37.29
N SER A 298 -31.10 -3.83 -38.49
CA SER A 298 -32.32 -3.69 -39.28
C SER A 298 -32.86 -5.03 -39.77
N LEU A 299 -32.00 -5.95 -40.21
CA LEU A 299 -32.39 -7.31 -40.57
C LEU A 299 -32.99 -8.06 -39.38
N ARG A 300 -32.38 -7.93 -38.19
CA ARG A 300 -32.89 -8.55 -36.97
C ARG A 300 -34.21 -7.94 -36.52
N ALA A 301 -34.37 -6.62 -36.64
CA ALA A 301 -35.62 -5.92 -36.33
C ALA A 301 -36.76 -6.36 -37.27
N ILE A 302 -36.48 -6.52 -38.56
CA ILE A 302 -37.46 -7.05 -39.53
C ILE A 302 -37.83 -8.50 -39.19
N ALA A 303 -36.84 -9.31 -38.80
CA ALA A 303 -37.07 -10.69 -38.37
C ALA A 303 -37.96 -10.76 -37.11
N SER A 304 -37.71 -9.91 -36.11
CA SER A 304 -38.54 -9.85 -34.90
C SER A 304 -39.94 -9.29 -35.16
N GLU A 305 -40.08 -8.31 -36.05
CA GLU A 305 -41.39 -7.83 -36.50
C GLU A 305 -42.17 -8.96 -37.19
N SER A 306 -41.51 -9.71 -38.08
CA SER A 306 -42.14 -10.85 -38.77
C SER A 306 -42.59 -11.95 -37.80
N SER A 307 -41.80 -12.27 -36.78
CA SER A 307 -42.16 -13.28 -35.78
C SER A 307 -43.31 -12.82 -34.88
N LEU A 308 -43.32 -11.54 -34.47
CA LEU A 308 -44.43 -10.95 -33.72
C LEU A 308 -45.72 -10.89 -34.54
N SER A 309 -45.61 -10.58 -35.85
CA SER A 309 -46.76 -10.57 -36.75
C SER A 309 -47.38 -11.97 -36.89
N ALA A 310 -46.55 -13.02 -36.97
CA ALA A 310 -47.02 -14.41 -37.01
C ALA A 310 -47.70 -14.83 -35.70
N LEU A 311 -47.15 -14.42 -34.54
CA LEU A 311 -47.78 -14.64 -33.25
C LEU A 311 -49.12 -13.90 -33.12
N SER A 312 -49.22 -12.69 -33.65
CA SER A 312 -50.47 -11.92 -33.67
C SER A 312 -51.54 -12.58 -34.55
N GLN A 313 -51.16 -13.15 -35.69
CA GLN A 313 -52.08 -13.91 -36.55
C GLN A 313 -52.61 -15.16 -35.85
N LEU A 314 -51.73 -15.93 -35.20
CA LEU A 314 -52.10 -17.10 -34.39
C LEU A 314 -53.04 -16.76 -33.23
N ALA A 315 -52.87 -15.58 -32.61
CA ALA A 315 -53.75 -15.12 -31.55
C ALA A 315 -55.15 -14.74 -32.10
N SER A 316 -55.21 -14.15 -33.30
CA SER A 316 -56.46 -13.71 -33.93
C SER A 316 -57.29 -14.84 -34.52
N GLU A 317 -56.68 -15.94 -34.98
CA GLU A 317 -57.40 -17.11 -35.53
C GLU A 317 -58.14 -17.95 -34.47
N ARG A 318 -57.84 -17.72 -33.18
CA ARG A 318 -58.36 -18.54 -32.08
C ARG A 318 -59.83 -18.28 -31.72
N ASP A 319 -60.43 -17.20 -32.22
CA ASP A 319 -61.78 -16.78 -31.81
C ASP A 319 -62.93 -17.34 -32.67
N VAL A 320 -62.67 -18.06 -33.77
CA VAL A 320 -63.75 -18.37 -34.75
C VAL A 320 -64.28 -19.82 -34.72
N ASP A 321 -63.50 -20.84 -34.35
CA ASP A 321 -63.94 -22.24 -34.49
C ASP A 321 -64.13 -22.97 -33.15
N SER A 322 -65.20 -22.63 -32.45
CA SER A 322 -65.68 -23.37 -31.29
C SER A 322 -66.76 -24.39 -31.71
N HIS A 323 -66.46 -25.68 -31.58
CA HIS A 323 -67.30 -26.69 -30.89
C HIS A 323 -67.20 -28.15 -31.37
N LEU A 324 -66.59 -28.49 -32.52
CA LEU A 324 -66.56 -29.89 -33.00
C LEU A 324 -65.19 -30.61 -32.96
N GLY A 325 -64.09 -29.90 -32.68
CA GLY A 325 -62.73 -30.49 -32.58
C GLY A 325 -62.21 -30.75 -31.15
N LEU A 326 -63.01 -30.42 -30.12
CA LEU A 326 -62.51 -30.27 -28.74
C LEU A 326 -62.02 -31.57 -28.10
N SER A 327 -62.56 -32.74 -28.45
CA SER A 327 -62.19 -34.02 -27.83
C SER A 327 -60.85 -34.58 -28.33
N SER A 328 -60.54 -34.43 -29.63
CA SER A 328 -59.21 -34.76 -30.19
C SER A 328 -58.15 -33.76 -29.76
N LEU A 329 -58.53 -32.49 -29.62
CA LEU A 329 -57.66 -31.47 -29.05
C LEU A 329 -57.38 -31.74 -27.58
N PHE A 330 -58.37 -32.15 -26.79
CA PHE A 330 -58.18 -32.41 -25.37
C PHE A 330 -57.26 -33.60 -25.10
N SER A 331 -57.32 -34.67 -25.90
CA SER A 331 -56.38 -35.79 -25.78
C SER A 331 -54.95 -35.39 -26.19
N SER A 332 -54.80 -34.64 -27.29
CA SER A 332 -53.51 -34.10 -27.72
C SER A 332 -52.92 -33.12 -26.69
N LEU A 333 -53.74 -32.21 -26.16
CA LEU A 333 -53.36 -31.22 -25.15
C LEU A 333 -52.99 -31.92 -23.84
N ARG A 334 -53.69 -32.99 -23.44
CA ARG A 334 -53.33 -33.78 -22.26
C ARG A 334 -51.96 -34.47 -22.42
N VAL A 335 -51.68 -35.07 -23.58
CA VAL A 335 -50.37 -35.67 -23.88
C VAL A 335 -49.27 -34.60 -23.90
N GLN A 336 -49.55 -33.43 -24.49
CA GLN A 336 -48.63 -32.30 -24.48
C GLN A 336 -48.38 -31.77 -23.07
N VAL A 337 -49.40 -31.64 -22.23
CA VAL A 337 -49.27 -31.21 -20.83
C VAL A 337 -48.50 -32.23 -20.00
N GLU A 338 -48.74 -33.53 -20.17
CA GLU A 338 -47.96 -34.58 -19.51
C GLU A 338 -46.49 -34.56 -19.95
N LYS A 339 -46.22 -34.34 -21.25
CA LYS A 339 -44.86 -34.16 -21.77
C LYS A 339 -44.20 -32.90 -21.22
N LEU A 340 -44.93 -31.78 -21.15
CA LEU A 340 -44.44 -30.50 -20.62
C LEU A 340 -44.17 -30.63 -19.11
N ASN A 341 -45.02 -31.34 -18.37
CA ASN A 341 -44.77 -31.67 -16.97
C ASN A 341 -43.55 -32.57 -16.82
N ALA A 342 -43.38 -33.62 -17.63
CA ALA A 342 -42.19 -34.47 -17.58
C ALA A 342 -40.89 -33.69 -17.88
N LEU A 343 -40.93 -32.77 -18.84
CA LEU A 343 -39.83 -31.85 -19.13
C LEU A 343 -39.56 -30.92 -17.93
N ARG A 344 -40.61 -30.34 -17.35
CA ARG A 344 -40.53 -29.40 -16.24
C ARG A 344 -40.04 -30.04 -14.95
N THR A 345 -40.48 -31.25 -14.63
CA THR A 345 -40.14 -31.92 -13.36
C THR A 345 -38.83 -32.69 -13.44
N ASN A 346 -38.48 -33.24 -14.60
CA ASN A 346 -37.38 -34.19 -14.70
C ASN A 346 -36.23 -33.65 -15.57
N ALA A 347 -36.52 -33.22 -16.80
CA ALA A 347 -35.46 -32.86 -17.76
C ALA A 347 -34.81 -31.51 -17.41
N LEU A 348 -35.60 -30.51 -17.04
CA LEU A 348 -35.09 -29.17 -16.71
C LEU A 348 -34.29 -29.18 -15.40
N PRO A 349 -34.77 -29.78 -14.29
CA PRO A 349 -33.99 -29.82 -13.05
C PRO A 349 -32.73 -30.68 -13.18
N SER A 350 -32.77 -31.79 -13.94
CA SER A 350 -31.57 -32.62 -14.15
C SER A 350 -30.53 -31.93 -15.03
N SER A 351 -30.93 -31.23 -16.08
CA SER A 351 -30.01 -30.44 -16.92
C SER A 351 -29.42 -29.26 -16.15
N LEU A 352 -30.22 -28.55 -15.34
CA LEU A 352 -29.74 -27.49 -14.46
C LEU A 352 -28.78 -28.02 -13.40
N ALA A 353 -29.11 -29.13 -12.73
CA ALA A 353 -28.22 -29.77 -11.76
C ALA A 353 -26.89 -30.20 -12.40
N ARG A 354 -26.92 -30.70 -13.63
CA ARG A 354 -25.71 -31.04 -14.40
C ARG A 354 -24.90 -29.80 -14.77
N LEU A 355 -25.55 -28.72 -15.21
CA LEU A 355 -24.87 -27.45 -15.49
C LEU A 355 -24.22 -26.92 -14.22
N ALA A 356 -24.96 -26.86 -13.11
CA ALA A 356 -24.46 -26.40 -11.83
C ALA A 356 -23.26 -27.22 -11.34
N SER A 357 -23.27 -28.55 -11.51
CA SER A 357 -22.13 -29.40 -11.15
C SER A 357 -20.92 -29.17 -12.06
N THR A 358 -21.12 -29.00 -13.37
CA THR A 358 -20.04 -28.68 -14.30
C THR A 358 -19.43 -27.30 -14.01
N LEU A 359 -20.25 -26.28 -13.72
CA LEU A 359 -19.80 -24.94 -13.36
C LEU A 359 -19.02 -24.98 -12.05
N HIS A 360 -19.50 -25.71 -11.04
CA HIS A 360 -18.76 -25.91 -9.79
C HIS A 360 -17.41 -26.58 -10.02
N SER A 361 -17.34 -27.59 -10.89
CA SER A 361 -16.08 -28.26 -11.25
C SER A 361 -15.11 -27.32 -11.97
N LEU A 362 -15.60 -26.47 -12.88
CA LEU A 362 -14.80 -25.49 -13.61
C LEU A 362 -14.24 -24.44 -12.64
N LEU A 363 -15.07 -23.87 -11.77
CA LEU A 363 -14.62 -22.92 -10.75
C LEU A 363 -13.59 -23.53 -9.79
N THR A 364 -13.76 -24.79 -9.43
CA THR A 364 -12.79 -25.51 -8.58
C THR A 364 -11.47 -25.69 -9.31
N LEU A 365 -11.49 -26.06 -10.59
CA LEU A 365 -10.29 -26.20 -11.42
C LEU A 365 -9.60 -24.84 -11.64
N GLN A 366 -10.37 -23.78 -11.88
CA GLN A 366 -9.84 -22.42 -12.00
C GLN A 366 -9.16 -21.99 -10.70
N ARG A 367 -9.75 -22.28 -9.54
CA ARG A 367 -9.17 -21.99 -8.23
C ARG A 367 -7.85 -22.75 -8.02
N THR A 368 -7.79 -24.04 -8.37
CA THR A 368 -6.56 -24.82 -8.22
C THR A 368 -5.46 -24.36 -9.17
N LEU A 369 -5.81 -23.99 -10.40
CA LEU A 369 -4.87 -23.42 -11.38
C LEU A 369 -4.29 -22.09 -10.88
N LEU A 370 -5.13 -21.17 -10.40
CA LEU A 370 -4.66 -19.90 -9.83
C LEU A 370 -3.76 -20.13 -8.61
N HIS A 371 -4.09 -21.09 -7.75
CA HIS A 371 -3.27 -21.44 -6.60
C HIS A 371 -1.88 -21.99 -7.01
N LEU A 372 -1.82 -22.84 -8.04
CA LEU A 372 -0.57 -23.36 -8.59
C LEU A 372 0.28 -22.23 -9.22
N GLN A 373 -0.34 -21.32 -9.97
CA GLN A 373 0.35 -20.17 -10.55
C GLN A 373 0.92 -19.23 -9.49
N LEU A 374 0.13 -18.96 -8.44
CA LEU A 374 0.57 -18.13 -7.32
C LEU A 374 1.74 -18.79 -6.58
N ARG A 375 1.65 -20.08 -6.28
CA ARG A 375 2.76 -20.85 -5.69
C ARG A 375 3.99 -20.89 -6.59
N TYR A 376 3.80 -20.97 -7.91
CA TYR A 376 4.91 -20.89 -8.87
C TYR A 376 5.57 -19.51 -8.85
N LEU A 377 4.81 -18.42 -8.81
CA LEU A 377 5.37 -17.06 -8.70
C LEU A 377 6.09 -16.84 -7.37
N GLU A 378 5.52 -17.35 -6.28
CA GLU A 378 6.14 -17.32 -4.95
C GLU A 378 7.46 -18.09 -4.92
N THR A 379 7.50 -19.30 -5.48
CA THR A 379 8.70 -20.13 -5.47
C THR A 379 9.76 -19.66 -6.46
N SER A 380 9.37 -19.31 -7.70
CA SER A 380 10.30 -18.97 -8.78
C SER A 380 10.77 -17.52 -8.75
N LYS A 381 9.86 -16.55 -8.61
CA LYS A 381 10.20 -15.12 -8.65
C LYS A 381 10.49 -14.57 -7.27
N HIS A 382 9.56 -14.73 -6.34
CA HIS A 382 9.71 -14.14 -5.01
C HIS A 382 10.75 -14.88 -4.18
N GLY A 383 10.82 -16.21 -4.28
CA GLY A 383 11.79 -17.02 -3.57
C GLY A 383 13.22 -16.74 -3.98
N VAL A 384 13.51 -16.69 -5.29
CA VAL A 384 14.86 -16.42 -5.80
C VAL A 384 15.27 -14.98 -5.53
N LEU A 385 14.40 -13.99 -5.78
CA LEU A 385 14.71 -12.58 -5.49
C LEU A 385 14.87 -12.33 -3.99
N SER A 386 14.03 -12.94 -3.15
CA SER A 386 14.16 -12.84 -1.68
C SER A 386 15.47 -13.45 -1.19
N ARG A 387 15.83 -14.65 -1.67
CA ARG A 387 17.12 -15.28 -1.34
C ARG A 387 18.31 -14.44 -1.82
N TYR A 388 18.26 -13.91 -3.04
CA TYR A 388 19.30 -13.03 -3.56
C TYR A 388 19.43 -11.74 -2.74
N ASN A 389 18.32 -11.08 -2.41
CA ASN A 389 18.31 -9.87 -1.59
C ASN A 389 18.81 -10.16 -0.17
N GLY A 390 18.41 -11.30 0.43
CA GLY A 390 18.92 -11.76 1.72
C GLY A 390 20.43 -12.00 1.70
N ALA A 391 20.93 -12.70 0.69
CA ALA A 391 22.37 -12.94 0.50
C ALA A 391 23.14 -11.62 0.29
N ARG A 392 22.57 -10.68 -0.49
CA ARG A 392 23.17 -9.36 -0.72
C ARG A 392 23.22 -8.51 0.56
N VAL A 393 22.16 -8.51 1.36
CA VAL A 393 22.14 -7.82 2.66
C VAL A 393 23.15 -8.44 3.63
N ALA A 394 23.20 -9.77 3.70
CA ALA A 394 24.19 -10.48 4.52
C ALA A 394 25.62 -10.13 4.07
N PHE A 395 25.90 -10.15 2.77
CA PHE A 395 27.20 -9.72 2.22
C PHE A 395 27.53 -8.28 2.61
N LEU A 396 26.64 -7.33 2.36
CA LEU A 396 26.88 -5.92 2.72
C LEU A 396 27.07 -5.71 4.22
N SER A 397 26.35 -6.47 5.06
CA SER A 397 26.54 -6.47 6.51
C SER A 397 27.94 -6.94 6.90
N THR A 398 28.42 -8.05 6.32
CA THR A 398 29.80 -8.54 6.56
C THR A 398 30.85 -7.56 6.07
N VAL A 399 30.63 -6.90 4.93
CA VAL A 399 31.52 -5.84 4.43
C VAL A 399 31.53 -4.65 5.39
N ALA A 400 30.38 -4.20 5.89
CA ALA A 400 30.32 -3.12 6.87
C ALA A 400 31.02 -3.48 8.18
N GLN A 401 30.83 -4.70 8.70
CA GLN A 401 31.51 -5.19 9.90
C GLN A 401 33.03 -5.29 9.70
N THR A 402 33.49 -5.83 8.58
CA THR A 402 34.92 -5.91 8.28
C THR A 402 35.56 -4.53 8.08
N MET A 403 34.84 -3.58 7.46
CA MET A 403 35.28 -2.19 7.39
C MET A 403 35.34 -1.53 8.77
N ALA A 404 34.35 -1.76 9.63
CA ALA A 404 34.36 -1.25 11.01
C ALA A 404 35.50 -1.83 11.85
N LEU A 405 35.79 -3.13 11.73
CA LEU A 405 36.94 -3.75 12.38
C LEU A 405 38.26 -3.20 11.82
N LYS A 406 38.36 -3.00 10.50
CA LYS A 406 39.55 -2.42 9.86
C LYS A 406 39.81 -0.99 10.34
N THR A 407 38.77 -0.16 10.50
CA THR A 407 38.95 1.20 11.04
C THR A 407 39.36 1.18 12.50
N GLN A 408 38.83 0.26 13.31
CA GLN A 408 39.27 0.08 14.70
C GLN A 408 40.76 -0.31 14.78
N VAL A 409 41.21 -1.25 13.94
CA VAL A 409 42.63 -1.64 13.88
C VAL A 409 43.51 -0.45 13.47
N LEU A 410 43.12 0.30 12.43
CA LEU A 410 43.88 1.48 12.00
C LEU A 410 43.95 2.57 13.09
N VAL A 411 42.88 2.75 13.85
CA VAL A 411 42.87 3.68 15.00
C VAL A 411 43.84 3.19 16.06
N LEU A 412 43.79 1.91 16.45
CA LEU A 412 44.72 1.33 17.43
C LEU A 412 46.19 1.42 16.97
N GLU A 413 46.46 1.17 15.69
CA GLU A 413 47.80 1.35 15.11
C GLU A 413 48.26 2.82 15.17
N ALA A 414 47.36 3.77 14.94
CA ALA A 414 47.67 5.20 15.06
C ALA A 414 47.94 5.60 16.52
N TRP A 415 47.13 5.10 17.47
CA TRP A 415 47.38 5.28 18.91
C TRP A 415 48.70 4.65 19.33
N MET A 416 49.00 3.44 18.89
CA MET A 416 50.28 2.78 19.18
C MET A 416 51.46 3.56 18.62
N LYS A 417 51.38 4.05 17.38
CA LYS A 417 52.42 4.90 16.78
C LYS A 417 52.60 6.21 17.55
N LEU A 418 51.51 6.80 18.03
CA LEU A 418 51.57 8.00 18.86
C LEU A 418 52.21 7.69 20.21
N ASP A 419 51.80 6.60 20.86
CA ASP A 419 52.27 6.18 22.18
C ASP A 419 53.73 5.70 22.20
N MET A 420 54.21 5.17 21.07
CA MET A 420 55.60 4.79 20.83
C MET A 420 56.43 5.94 20.24
N SER A 421 55.82 7.10 19.95
CA SER A 421 56.55 8.27 19.49
C SER A 421 57.46 8.78 20.62
N PRO A 422 58.76 9.03 20.35
CA PRO A 422 59.72 9.44 21.37
C PRO A 422 59.30 10.72 22.11
N GLU A 423 58.60 11.63 21.42
CA GLU A 423 58.06 12.85 22.05
C GLU A 423 57.03 12.55 23.16
N THR A 424 56.24 11.49 23.00
CA THR A 424 55.26 11.10 24.03
C THR A 424 55.93 10.39 25.19
N GLU A 425 56.98 9.61 24.93
CA GLU A 425 57.77 8.97 25.96
C GLU A 425 58.48 10.02 26.83
N GLU A 426 59.06 11.04 26.21
CA GLU A 426 59.64 12.19 26.91
C GLU A 426 58.60 12.94 27.76
N LYS A 427 57.41 13.21 27.20
CA LYS A 427 56.31 13.84 27.95
C LYS A 427 55.83 12.98 29.12
N ARG A 428 55.74 11.66 28.96
CA ARG A 428 55.41 10.73 30.05
C ARG A 428 56.51 10.67 31.10
N ALA A 429 57.77 10.67 30.69
CA ALA A 429 58.91 10.70 31.61
C ALA A 429 58.91 12.00 32.43
N LEU A 430 58.65 13.15 31.79
CA LEU A 430 58.48 14.44 32.45
C LEU A 430 57.28 14.42 33.41
N ALA A 431 56.13 13.90 32.99
CA ALA A 431 54.94 13.79 33.84
C ALA A 431 55.20 12.89 35.07
N ARG A 432 55.91 11.77 34.90
CA ARG A 432 56.33 10.89 36.00
C ARG A 432 57.30 11.60 36.94
N ALA A 433 58.29 12.32 36.41
CA ALA A 433 59.22 13.09 37.22
C ALA A 433 58.49 14.17 38.03
N ARG A 434 57.52 14.86 37.42
CA ARG A 434 56.68 15.85 38.10
C ARG A 434 55.79 15.23 39.16
N SER A 435 55.19 14.06 38.91
CA SER A 435 54.39 13.33 39.91
C SER A 435 55.24 12.94 41.10
N GLN A 436 56.45 12.40 40.87
CA GLN A 436 57.38 12.05 41.94
C GLN A 436 57.84 13.26 42.73
N GLN A 437 57.99 14.42 42.08
CA GLN A 437 58.25 15.68 42.77
C GLN A 437 57.07 16.07 43.66
N MET A 438 55.86 16.07 43.13
CA MET A 438 54.65 16.37 43.91
C MET A 438 54.47 15.42 45.09
N GLU A 439 54.71 14.12 44.93
CA GLU A 439 54.65 13.15 46.03
C GLU A 439 55.73 13.39 47.09
N LYS A 440 56.92 13.88 46.71
CA LYS A 440 57.96 14.26 47.68
C LYS A 440 57.53 15.49 48.47
N GLU A 441 57.02 16.50 47.78
CA GLU A 441 56.49 17.71 48.40
C GLU A 441 55.31 17.37 49.33
N GLU A 442 54.41 16.47 48.91
CA GLU A 442 53.31 15.99 49.75
C GLU A 442 53.81 15.21 50.97
N ARG A 443 54.82 14.35 50.82
CA ARG A 443 55.45 13.67 51.96
C ARG A 443 56.09 14.67 52.92
N GLU A 444 56.78 15.68 52.42
CA GLU A 444 57.37 16.75 53.25
C GLU A 444 56.30 17.55 53.99
N ILE A 445 55.20 17.90 53.30
CA ILE A 445 54.06 18.58 53.92
C ILE A 445 53.43 17.69 54.99
N ASN A 446 53.23 16.40 54.74
CA ASN A 446 52.67 15.46 55.71
C ASN A 446 53.59 15.26 56.91
N GLU A 447 54.91 15.20 56.70
CA GLU A 447 55.89 15.20 57.79
C GLU A 447 55.80 16.48 58.61
N ARG A 448 55.71 17.64 57.95
CA ARG A 448 55.53 18.93 58.62
C ARG A 448 54.22 18.99 59.40
N ILE A 449 53.11 18.51 58.84
CA ILE A 449 51.83 18.38 59.53
C ILE A 449 52.00 17.50 60.76
N LYS A 450 52.61 16.32 60.64
CA LYS A 450 52.85 15.42 61.77
C LYS A 450 53.72 16.06 62.86
N THR A 451 54.74 16.83 62.48
CA THR A 451 55.54 17.58 63.48
C THR A 451 54.73 18.67 64.16
N LEU A 452 53.88 19.39 63.42
CA LEU A 452 53.01 20.42 63.97
C LEU A 452 51.92 19.82 64.85
N GLU A 453 51.31 18.70 64.46
CA GLU A 453 50.38 17.91 65.27
C GLU A 453 51.05 17.37 66.52
N GLY A 454 52.33 16.96 66.45
CA GLY A 454 53.12 16.57 67.62
C GLY A 454 53.31 17.75 68.58
N VAL A 455 53.73 18.91 68.07
CA VAL A 455 53.88 20.14 68.88
C VAL A 455 52.53 20.58 69.47
N VAL A 456 51.48 20.63 68.67
CA VAL A 456 50.12 20.95 69.14
C VAL A 456 49.65 19.91 70.14
N GLY A 457 49.92 18.63 69.92
CA GLY A 457 49.63 17.56 70.86
C GLY A 457 50.41 17.67 72.17
N GLU A 458 51.63 18.18 72.16
CA GLU A 458 52.37 18.54 73.38
C GLU A 458 51.72 19.73 74.10
N TYR A 459 51.26 20.75 73.36
CA TYR A 459 50.51 21.89 73.91
C TYR A 459 49.12 21.49 74.43
N GLU A 460 48.41 20.59 73.75
CA GLU A 460 47.13 20.04 74.17
C GLU A 460 47.30 19.02 75.29
N ALA A 461 48.39 18.24 75.33
CA ALA A 461 48.72 17.43 76.51
C ALA A 461 49.03 18.31 77.72
N LEU A 462 49.55 19.51 77.49
CA LEU A 462 49.67 20.54 78.52
C LEU A 462 48.29 21.16 78.90
N ASP A 463 47.24 20.99 78.08
CA ASP A 463 45.87 21.39 78.42
C ASP A 463 44.76 20.75 77.54
N PRO A 464 44.24 19.54 77.84
CA PRO A 464 43.16 18.95 77.08
C PRO A 464 41.87 19.13 77.87
N GLY A 465 41.41 20.37 77.96
CA GLY A 465 40.10 20.70 78.49
C GLY A 465 39.97 20.66 80.01
N GLY A 466 39.93 21.85 80.62
CA GLY A 466 39.11 22.10 81.80
C GLY A 466 39.43 21.27 83.06
N ARG A 467 40.12 21.92 84.01
CA ARG A 467 40.49 21.45 85.37
C ARG A 467 41.77 20.63 85.46
N GLY A 468 42.86 21.12 84.88
CA GLY A 468 44.22 20.69 85.22
C GLY A 468 45.06 21.88 85.67
N ALA A 469 45.52 21.89 86.92
CA ALA A 469 46.14 23.02 87.59
C ALA A 469 47.52 23.50 87.07
N ALA A 470 48.01 23.02 85.91
CA ALA A 470 49.37 23.28 85.43
C ALA A 470 49.47 24.36 84.33
N GLY A 471 48.63 24.31 83.28
CA GLY A 471 48.59 25.36 82.24
C GLY A 471 48.10 26.71 82.78
N GLY A 472 47.11 26.67 83.67
CA GLY A 472 46.66 27.83 84.45
C GLY A 472 47.74 28.36 85.40
N GLU A 473 48.66 27.52 85.90
CA GLU A 473 49.77 27.99 86.73
C GLU A 473 50.81 28.76 85.90
N ILE A 474 51.09 28.32 84.67
CA ILE A 474 52.02 29.02 83.78
C ILE A 474 51.39 30.32 83.29
N MET A 475 50.14 30.31 82.81
CA MET A 475 49.41 31.53 82.43
C MET A 475 49.21 32.47 83.63
N ALA A 476 48.95 31.98 84.84
CA ALA A 476 48.84 32.82 86.04
C ALA A 476 50.21 33.29 86.56
N LYS A 477 51.31 32.53 86.39
CA LYS A 477 52.68 33.00 86.65
C LYS A 477 53.08 34.08 85.64
N LEU A 478 52.70 33.91 84.37
CA LEU A 478 52.93 34.92 83.34
C LEU A 478 52.11 36.18 83.62
N GLY A 479 50.82 36.03 83.93
CA GLY A 479 49.95 37.14 84.31
C GLY A 479 50.39 37.85 85.59
N ARG A 480 50.87 37.11 86.60
CA ARG A 480 51.50 37.70 87.80
C ARG A 480 52.76 38.45 87.45
N ARG A 481 53.65 37.89 86.61
CA ARG A 481 54.85 38.60 86.17
C ARG A 481 54.52 39.85 85.36
N TYR A 482 53.51 39.80 84.48
CA TYR A 482 53.07 40.99 83.75
C TYR A 482 52.48 42.05 84.69
N GLY A 483 51.69 41.65 85.69
CA GLY A 483 51.17 42.57 86.71
C GLY A 483 52.25 43.13 87.63
N GLU A 484 53.26 42.33 87.99
CA GLU A 484 54.45 42.78 88.74
C GLU A 484 55.26 43.77 87.92
N ILE A 485 55.51 43.49 86.64
CA ILE A 485 56.22 44.40 85.73
C ILE A 485 55.42 45.70 85.52
N GLU A 486 54.10 45.62 85.37
CA GLU A 486 53.23 46.80 85.23
C GLU A 486 53.24 47.65 86.51
N ALA A 487 53.17 47.02 87.69
CA ALA A 487 53.29 47.70 88.98
C ALA A 487 54.67 48.33 89.16
N GLU A 488 55.76 47.61 88.83
CA GLU A 488 57.12 48.13 88.84
C GLU A 488 57.25 49.34 87.91
N MET A 489 56.74 49.23 86.68
CA MET A 489 56.67 50.34 85.72
C MET A 489 55.93 51.55 86.30
N GLU A 490 54.81 51.35 87.00
CA GLU A 490 54.10 52.44 87.67
C GLU A 490 54.92 53.06 88.80
N THR A 491 55.63 52.29 89.61
CA THR A 491 56.55 52.83 90.64
C THR A 491 57.68 53.62 90.01
N VAL A 492 58.34 53.10 88.97
CA VAL A 492 59.37 53.82 88.23
C VAL A 492 58.81 55.11 87.66
N LYS A 493 57.59 55.08 87.13
CA LYS A 493 56.90 56.28 86.64
C LYS A 493 56.64 57.31 87.75
N ARG A 494 56.20 56.87 88.93
CA ARG A 494 56.03 57.75 90.12
C ARG A 494 57.36 58.31 90.64
N ASP A 495 58.43 57.51 90.62
CA ASP A 495 59.77 57.94 91.03
C ASP A 495 60.37 58.93 90.05
N ILE A 496 60.16 58.74 88.73
CA ILE A 496 60.51 59.73 87.72
C ILE A 496 59.71 61.01 87.96
N ASP A 497 58.40 60.94 88.15
CA ASP A 497 57.56 62.12 88.46
C ASP A 497 58.03 62.82 89.76
N MET A 498 58.50 62.08 90.78
CA MET A 498 59.09 62.66 92.00
C MET A 498 60.46 63.29 91.77
N LEU A 499 61.33 62.65 90.98
CA LEU A 499 62.65 63.18 90.63
C LEU A 499 62.54 64.41 89.73
N GLU A 500 61.53 64.47 88.87
CA GLU A 500 61.18 65.67 88.09
C GLU A 500 60.59 66.78 88.97
N ARG A 501 59.86 66.43 90.04
CA ARG A 501 59.33 67.40 91.02
C ARG A 501 60.32 67.82 92.10
N LYS A 502 61.51 67.21 92.18
CA LYS A 502 62.58 67.65 93.08
C LYS A 502 63.48 68.62 92.31
N PRO A 503 63.28 69.95 92.42
CA PRO A 503 64.19 70.91 91.80
C PRO A 503 65.59 70.67 92.36
N ARG A 504 66.57 70.49 91.47
CA ARG A 504 68.00 70.57 91.77
C ARG A 504 68.27 71.91 92.46
N THR A 505 68.45 71.89 93.78
CA THR A 505 69.03 73.00 94.56
C THR A 505 70.50 72.74 94.80
#